data_AF-A0A1H8NA05-F1
#
_entry.id   AF-A0A1H8NA05-F1
#
_cell.length_a   1.000
_cell.length_b   1.000
_cell.length_c   1.000
_cell.angle_alpha   90.00
_cell.angle_beta   90.00
_cell.angle_gamma   90.00
#
_symmetry.space_group_name_H-M   'P 1'
#
loop_
_entity.id
_entity.type
_entity.pdbx_description
1 polymer ?
#
loop_
_entity_poly.entity_id
_entity_poly.type
_entity_poly.pdbx_seq_one_letter_code
_entity_poly.pdbx_strand_id
1 'polypeptide(L)'
;MRDGLIAVGVADEIRKNCPTISARLFRALRYLHGLENHAKKLGYSQDEIDAYVDDKAEEKRLRAIGADYMRARGVVEDDAKSYCALGRAEIEKSSQIGALLRAK
;
A
#
# COMPACT_ATOMS: atom_id res chain seq x y z
N MET A 1 11.18 2.14 4.96
CA MET A 1 10.62 0.83 4.53
C MET A 1 9.15 0.70 4.91
N ARG A 2 8.81 0.84 6.20
CA ARG A 2 7.45 0.74 6.75
C ARG A 2 6.38 1.54 5.98
N ASP A 3 6.61 2.84 5.76
CA ASP A 3 5.62 3.71 5.09
C ASP A 3 5.35 3.29 3.64
N GLY A 4 6.34 2.68 2.99
CA GLY A 4 6.19 2.12 1.65
C GLY A 4 5.32 0.86 1.63
N LEU A 5 5.49 -0.04 2.60
CA LEU A 5 4.64 -1.22 2.75
C LEU A 5 3.20 -0.82 3.06
N ILE A 6 3.01 0.18 3.93
CA ILE A 6 1.68 0.74 4.22
C ILE A 6 1.06 1.32 2.93
N ALA A 7 1.82 2.08 2.15
CA ALA A 7 1.32 2.64 0.88
C ALA A 7 0.90 1.56 -0.12
N VAL A 8 1.66 0.46 -0.22
CA VAL A 8 1.29 -0.69 -1.06
C VAL A 8 0.02 -1.34 -0.53
N GLY A 9 -0.08 -1.59 0.78
CA GLY A 9 -1.27 -2.20 1.39
C GLY A 9 -2.54 -1.36 1.21
N VAL A 10 -2.45 -0.04 1.42
CA VAL A 10 -3.58 0.88 1.20
C VAL A 10 -3.97 0.92 -0.28
N ALA A 11 -3.02 0.97 -1.21
CA ALA A 11 -3.31 0.89 -2.64
C ALA A 11 -3.99 -0.44 -3.01
N ASP A 12 -3.55 -1.54 -2.42
CA ASP A 12 -4.12 -2.87 -2.63
C ASP A 12 -5.58 -2.95 -2.15
N GLU A 13 -5.88 -2.36 -1.00
CA GLU A 13 -7.23 -2.34 -0.45
C GLU A 13 -8.17 -1.45 -1.28
N ILE A 14 -7.69 -0.29 -1.73
CA ILE A 14 -8.45 0.60 -2.62
C ILE A 14 -8.81 -0.11 -3.93
N ARG A 15 -7.86 -0.79 -4.60
CA ARG A 15 -8.16 -1.47 -5.88
C ARG A 15 -9.12 -2.65 -5.73
N LYS A 16 -9.16 -3.30 -4.55
CA LYS A 16 -10.03 -4.44 -4.27
C LYS A 16 -11.47 -3.99 -4.08
N ASN A 17 -11.66 -2.87 -3.37
CA ASN A 17 -12.98 -2.34 -3.02
C ASN A 17 -13.51 -1.31 -4.03
N CYS A 18 -12.67 -0.75 -4.90
CA CYS A 18 -13.09 0.22 -5.91
C CYS A 18 -13.14 -0.39 -7.32
N PRO A 19 -14.34 -0.57 -7.93
CA PRO A 19 -14.45 -1.17 -9.26
C PRO A 19 -13.91 -0.28 -10.39
N THR A 20 -13.72 1.02 -10.18
CA THR A 20 -13.25 1.97 -11.21
C THR A 20 -11.76 2.29 -11.13
N ILE A 21 -11.02 1.69 -10.19
CA ILE A 21 -9.58 1.91 -10.02
C ILE A 21 -8.85 0.58 -10.21
N SER A 22 -7.69 0.63 -10.85
CA SER A 22 -6.81 -0.53 -11.04
C SER A 22 -5.42 -0.24 -10.48
N ALA A 23 -4.69 -1.29 -10.09
CA ALA A 23 -3.27 -1.14 -9.79
C ALA A 23 -2.44 -0.95 -11.07
N ARG A 24 -1.36 -0.19 -10.93
CA ARG A 24 -0.22 -0.17 -11.84
C ARG A 24 0.76 -1.25 -11.40
N LEU A 25 0.45 -2.52 -11.71
CA LEU A 25 1.19 -3.69 -11.22
C LEU A 25 2.71 -3.59 -11.42
N PHE A 26 3.17 -3.16 -12.59
CA PHE A 26 4.61 -2.95 -12.84
C PHE A 26 5.25 -1.93 -11.90
N ARG A 27 4.53 -0.86 -11.51
CA ARG A 27 5.02 0.13 -10.55
C ARG A 27 5.04 -0.44 -9.13
N ALA A 28 4.02 -1.21 -8.75
CA ALA A 28 3.97 -1.88 -7.46
C ALA A 28 5.14 -2.87 -7.29
N LEU A 29 5.36 -3.74 -8.28
CA LEU A 29 6.49 -4.69 -8.28
C LEU A 29 7.84 -3.97 -8.21
N ARG A 30 8.04 -2.94 -9.05
CA ARG A 30 9.27 -2.13 -9.02
C ARG A 30 9.49 -1.47 -7.66
N TYR A 31 8.43 -0.98 -7.03
CA TYR A 31 8.50 -0.34 -5.72
C TYR A 31 8.88 -1.34 -4.62
N LEU A 32 8.26 -2.53 -4.61
CA LEU A 32 8.58 -3.61 -3.68
C LEU A 32 10.05 -4.06 -3.82
N HIS A 33 10.52 -4.31 -5.05
CA HIS A 33 11.94 -4.60 -5.28
C HIS A 33 12.85 -3.43 -4.85
N GLY A 34 12.38 -2.19 -4.95
CA GLY A 34 13.10 -1.02 -4.44
C GLY A 34 13.26 -1.04 -2.92
N LEU A 35 12.21 -1.43 -2.18
CA LEU A 35 12.24 -1.58 -0.72
C LEU A 35 13.18 -2.71 -0.30
N GLU A 36 13.11 -3.85 -0.98
CA GLU A 36 13.98 -5.01 -0.76
C GLU A 36 15.44 -4.65 -1.00
N ASN A 37 15.76 -4.00 -2.12
CA ASN A 37 17.12 -3.54 -2.42
C ASN A 37 17.61 -2.50 -1.40
N HIS A 38 16.73 -1.65 -0.89
CA HIS A 38 17.08 -0.71 0.16
C HIS A 38 17.40 -1.43 1.48
N ALA A 39 16.63 -2.45 1.86
CA ALA A 39 16.93 -3.30 3.01
C ALA A 39 18.30 -3.99 2.85
N LYS A 40 18.56 -4.59 1.68
CA LYS A 40 19.86 -5.22 1.38
C LYS A 40 21.04 -4.25 1.54
N LYS A 41 20.88 -3.00 1.08
CA LYS A 41 21.90 -1.95 1.24
C LYS A 41 22.14 -1.54 2.69
N LEU A 42 21.17 -1.75 3.57
CA LEU A 42 21.32 -1.51 5.01
C LEU A 42 21.96 -2.70 5.74
N GLY A 43 22.30 -3.77 5.03
CA GLY A 43 22.97 -4.95 5.58
C GLY A 43 22.06 -6.11 5.95
N TYR A 44 20.74 -6.00 5.71
CA TYR A 44 19.81 -7.11 5.92
C TYR A 44 20.03 -8.19 4.84
N SER A 45 20.13 -9.44 5.29
CA SER A 45 20.08 -10.62 4.42
C SER A 45 18.67 -10.86 3.87
N GLN A 46 18.55 -11.70 2.83
CA GLN A 46 17.23 -12.05 2.28
C GLN A 46 16.34 -12.69 3.36
N ASP A 47 16.90 -13.60 4.15
CA ASP A 47 16.17 -14.31 5.20
C ASP A 47 15.66 -13.35 6.29
N GLU A 48 16.42 -12.30 6.63
CA GLU A 48 15.97 -11.27 7.57
C GLU A 48 14.86 -10.39 6.99
N ILE A 49 14.90 -10.11 5.69
CA ILE A 49 13.85 -9.36 5.00
C ILE A 49 12.57 -10.19 4.95
N ASP A 50 12.69 -11.47 4.60
CA ASP A 50 11.55 -12.39 4.51
C ASP A 50 10.94 -12.61 5.90
N ALA A 51 11.77 -12.84 6.93
CA ALA A 51 11.30 -12.94 8.31
C ALA A 51 10.60 -11.66 8.80
N TYR A 52 11.06 -10.48 8.38
CA TYR A 52 10.40 -9.21 8.73
C TYR A 52 9.03 -9.05 8.03
N VAL A 53 8.91 -9.48 6.78
CA VAL A 53 7.65 -9.41 6.02
C VAL A 53 6.66 -10.49 6.50
N ASP A 54 7.15 -11.67 6.88
CA ASP A 54 6.35 -12.80 7.36
C ASP A 54 5.99 -12.70 8.86
N ASP A 55 6.52 -11.72 9.59
CA ASP A 55 6.13 -11.45 10.96
C ASP A 55 4.67 -10.97 11.02
N LYS A 56 3.78 -11.89 11.41
CA LYS A 56 2.34 -11.64 11.58
C LYS A 56 2.03 -10.49 12.53
N ALA A 57 2.85 -10.23 13.54
CA ALA A 57 2.63 -9.14 14.46
C ALA A 57 2.91 -7.79 13.78
N GLU A 58 4.01 -7.70 13.03
CA GLU A 58 4.31 -6.50 12.25
C GLU A 58 3.30 -6.33 11.11
N GLU A 59 2.94 -7.39 10.40
CA GLU A 59 1.89 -7.35 9.37
C GLU A 59 0.57 -6.79 9.94
N LYS A 60 0.13 -7.30 11.10
CA LYS A 60 -1.08 -6.81 11.78
C LYS A 60 -0.96 -5.33 12.13
N ARG A 61 0.21 -4.89 12.61
CA ARG A 61 0.47 -3.49 12.92
C ARG A 61 0.41 -2.61 11.68
N LEU A 62 1.02 -3.01 10.57
CA LEU A 62 0.99 -2.27 9.30
C LEU A 62 -0.42 -2.18 8.73
N ARG A 63 -1.19 -3.26 8.80
CA ARG A 63 -2.60 -3.29 8.41
C ARG A 63 -3.43 -2.32 9.27
N ALA A 64 -3.22 -2.30 10.59
CA ALA A 64 -3.91 -1.37 11.48
C ALA A 64 -3.60 0.09 11.13
N ILE A 65 -2.32 0.42 10.89
CA ILE A 65 -1.91 1.78 10.48
C ILE A 65 -2.56 2.16 9.13
N GLY A 66 -2.59 1.24 8.16
CA GLY A 66 -3.27 1.45 6.88
C GLY A 66 -4.78 1.68 7.05
N ALA A 67 -5.44 0.89 7.90
CA ALA A 67 -6.86 1.04 8.20
C ALA A 67 -7.16 2.39 8.88
N ASP A 68 -6.35 2.79 9.86
CA ASP A 68 -6.49 4.09 10.52
C ASP A 68 -6.27 5.25 9.53
N TYR A 69 -5.28 5.13 8.63
CA TYR A 69 -5.03 6.09 7.56
C TYR A 69 -6.25 6.28 6.64
N MET A 70 -6.90 5.17 6.26
CA MET A 70 -8.08 5.17 5.40
C MET A 70 -9.30 5.76 6.12
N ARG A 71 -9.54 5.34 7.37
CA ARG A 71 -10.65 5.83 8.20
C ARG A 71 -10.55 7.33 8.45
N ALA A 72 -9.35 7.82 8.74
CA ALA A 72 -9.07 9.25 8.90
C ALA A 72 -9.34 10.07 7.63
N ARG A 73 -9.46 9.42 6.46
CA ARG A 73 -9.79 10.04 5.17
C ARG A 73 -11.22 9.74 4.70
N GLY A 74 -12.06 9.23 5.60
CA GLY A 74 -13.47 8.99 5.34
C GLY A 74 -13.78 7.72 4.57
N VAL A 75 -12.85 6.75 4.53
CA VAL A 75 -13.18 5.39 4.07
C VAL A 75 -14.08 4.74 5.10
N VAL A 76 -15.18 4.19 4.61
CA VAL A 76 -16.17 3.43 5.38
C VAL A 76 -16.12 1.99 4.90
N GLU A 77 -16.06 1.06 5.84
CA GLU A 77 -16.10 -0.38 5.55
C GLU A 77 -17.36 -0.70 4.74
N ASP A 78 -17.23 -1.61 3.77
CA ASP A 78 -18.28 -2.01 2.83
C ASP A 78 -18.86 -0.90 1.90
N ASP A 79 -18.32 0.33 1.94
CA ASP A 79 -18.68 1.39 0.98
C ASP A 79 -17.62 1.59 -0.11
N ALA A 80 -17.79 0.89 -1.24
CA ALA A 80 -16.95 1.02 -2.42
C ALA A 80 -16.74 2.48 -2.89
N LYS A 81 -17.73 3.37 -2.72
CA LYS A 81 -17.61 4.77 -3.15
C LYS A 81 -16.57 5.52 -2.33
N SER A 82 -16.51 5.25 -1.02
CA SER A 82 -15.52 5.84 -0.11
C SER A 82 -14.08 5.45 -0.48
N TYR A 83 -13.84 4.17 -0.79
CA TYR A 83 -12.55 3.69 -1.30
C TYR A 83 -12.18 4.34 -2.63
N CYS A 84 -13.14 4.43 -3.56
CA CYS A 84 -12.90 5.10 -4.83
C CYS A 84 -12.59 6.59 -4.68
N ALA A 85 -13.24 7.28 -3.74
CA ALA A 85 -12.98 8.69 -3.46
C ALA A 85 -11.56 8.88 -2.92
N LEU A 86 -11.14 8.07 -1.94
CA LEU A 86 -9.76 8.08 -1.47
C LEU A 86 -8.78 7.79 -2.60
N GLY A 87 -9.01 6.74 -3.39
CA GLY A 87 -8.13 6.36 -4.48
C GLY A 87 -7.94 7.47 -5.52
N ARG A 88 -9.03 8.17 -5.89
CA ARG A 88 -8.95 9.33 -6.79
C ARG A 88 -8.15 10.48 -6.18
N ALA A 89 -8.41 10.80 -4.90
CA ALA A 89 -7.68 11.86 -4.20
C ALA A 89 -6.18 11.56 -4.10
N GLU A 90 -5.79 10.32 -3.85
CA GLU A 90 -4.38 9.91 -3.80
C GLU A 90 -3.71 9.97 -5.18
N ILE A 91 -4.42 9.57 -6.25
CA ILE A 91 -3.95 9.69 -7.64
C ILE A 91 -3.72 11.17 -8.00
N GLU A 92 -4.67 12.04 -7.69
CA GLU A 92 -4.58 13.48 -7.97
C GLU A 92 -3.41 14.13 -7.23
N LYS A 93 -3.21 13.77 -5.97
CA LYS A 93 -2.07 14.24 -5.16
C LYS A 93 -0.73 13.67 -5.61
N SER A 94 -0.71 12.74 -6.57
CA SER A 94 0.51 12.02 -6.98
C SER A 94 1.27 11.43 -5.79
N SER A 95 0.54 10.97 -4.77
CA SER A 95 1.13 10.38 -3.58
C SER A 95 1.77 9.03 -3.90
N GLN A 96 2.51 8.45 -2.95
CA GLN A 96 3.04 7.10 -3.14
C GLN A 96 1.91 6.07 -3.37
N ILE A 97 0.75 6.22 -2.73
CA ILE A 97 -0.45 5.39 -2.96
C ILE A 97 -0.99 5.64 -4.37
N GLY A 98 -1.18 6.90 -4.76
CA GLY A 98 -1.66 7.29 -6.09
C GLY A 98 -0.74 6.88 -7.23
N ALA A 99 0.57 6.87 -7.00
CA ALA A 99 1.57 6.42 -7.95
C ALA A 99 1.40 4.94 -8.32
N LEU A 100 0.84 4.14 -7.40
CA LEU A 100 0.54 2.71 -7.57
C LEU A 100 -0.84 2.45 -8.18
N LEU A 101 -1.71 3.46 -8.26
CA LEU A 101 -3.08 3.32 -8.74
C LEU A 101 -3.29 4.03 -10.08
N ARG A 102 -4.33 3.63 -10.82
CA ARG A 102 -4.84 4.33 -12.00
C ARG A 102 -6.36 4.26 -12.03
N ALA A 103 -7.01 5.34 -12.46
CA ALA A 103 -8.39 5.26 -12.90
C ALA A 103 -8.49 4.34 -14.13
N LYS A 104 -9.59 3.60 -14.23
CA LYS A 104 -9.92 2.80 -15.41
C LYS A 104 -10.32 3.68 -16.59
#